data_AF-A0A8S3SI24-F1
#
_entry.id   AF-A0A8S3SI24-F1
#
_cell.length_a   1.000
_cell.length_b   1.000
_cell.length_c   1.000
_cell.angle_alpha   90.00
_cell.angle_beta   90.00
_cell.angle_gamma   90.00
#
_symmetry.space_group_name_H-M   'P 1'
#
loop_
_entity.id
_entity.type
_entity.pdbx_description
1 polymer ?
#
loop_
_entity_poly.entity_id
_entity_poly.type
_entity_poly.pdbx_seq_one_letter_code
_entity_poly.pdbx_strand_id
1 'polypeptide(L)'
;MCGDAPEVVKNERYSFSPDWWGLGCIIYEMIEGKGPFRARKEKVRREEVDRRVKEDREVYSSKFSNPDCCDICQQLLQKDPTGRLGCSESGANAVKAHPFFKTINFKRLEAGIEDPPFVPDRRAVYCKDVLDIEQFSTVKGVNLDPTDDKFYVKFNTGSVSYAWQQEMIETECFKELNTFGPDGGPSPDLEDPPPPENRGGLLERLFRRPRNSEGH
;
A
#
# COMPACT_ATOMS: atom_id res chain seq x y z
N MET A 1 -4.19 0.48 -20.88
CA MET A 1 -4.82 -0.62 -20.12
C MET A 1 -5.24 -1.71 -21.08
N CYS A 2 -4.90 -2.93 -20.69
CA CYS A 2 -4.98 -4.20 -21.39
C CYS A 2 -6.40 -4.81 -21.47
N GLY A 3 -7.36 -4.24 -20.75
CA GLY A 3 -8.77 -4.66 -20.71
C GLY A 3 -9.12 -5.34 -19.38
N ASP A 4 -10.36 -5.17 -18.91
CA ASP A 4 -10.87 -5.84 -17.71
C ASP A 4 -10.95 -7.36 -17.94
N ALA A 5 -10.95 -8.18 -16.88
CA ALA A 5 -11.06 -9.63 -17.04
C ALA A 5 -12.40 -10.03 -17.72
N PRO A 6 -12.48 -11.14 -18.47
CA PRO A 6 -13.67 -11.52 -19.23
C PRO A 6 -14.96 -11.59 -18.40
N GLU A 7 -14.89 -12.13 -17.18
CA GLU A 7 -16.02 -12.21 -16.26
C GLU A 7 -16.48 -10.82 -15.76
N VAL A 8 -15.57 -9.85 -15.65
CA VAL A 8 -15.89 -8.46 -15.30
C VAL A 8 -16.60 -7.78 -16.47
N VAL A 9 -16.10 -7.95 -17.69
CA VAL A 9 -16.73 -7.43 -18.92
C VAL A 9 -18.12 -8.02 -19.13
N LYS A 10 -18.33 -9.29 -18.75
CA LYS A 10 -19.63 -9.96 -18.81
C LYS A 10 -20.56 -9.65 -17.64
N ASN A 11 -20.09 -8.87 -16.65
CA ASN A 11 -20.83 -8.58 -15.42
C ASN A 11 -21.26 -9.84 -14.65
N GLU A 12 -20.39 -10.85 -14.63
CA GLU A 12 -20.58 -12.09 -13.87
C GLU A 12 -20.14 -11.90 -12.41
N ARG A 13 -20.55 -12.80 -11.52
CA ARG A 13 -20.05 -12.79 -10.14
C ARG A 13 -18.61 -13.31 -10.14
N TYR A 14 -17.72 -12.56 -9.53
CA TYR A 14 -16.31 -12.92 -9.39
C TYR A 14 -15.83 -12.69 -7.96
N SER A 15 -14.65 -13.24 -7.67
CA SER A 15 -13.91 -13.01 -6.43
C SER A 15 -12.53 -12.47 -6.81
N PHE A 16 -11.46 -13.20 -6.55
CA PHE A 16 -10.08 -12.76 -6.83
C PHE A 16 -9.60 -13.06 -8.26
N SER A 17 -10.43 -13.69 -9.11
CA SER A 17 -10.04 -14.08 -10.46
C SER A 17 -9.57 -12.92 -11.37
N PRO A 18 -10.12 -11.68 -11.27
CA PRO A 18 -9.64 -10.57 -12.11
C PRO A 18 -8.21 -10.13 -11.76
N ASP A 19 -7.76 -10.32 -10.52
CA ASP A 19 -6.40 -9.95 -10.11
C ASP A 19 -5.36 -10.85 -10.78
N TRP A 20 -5.64 -12.15 -10.87
CA TRP A 20 -4.78 -13.09 -11.58
C TRP A 20 -4.73 -12.82 -13.09
N TRP A 21 -5.85 -12.41 -13.67
CA TRP A 21 -5.89 -11.92 -15.05
C TRP A 21 -5.02 -10.67 -15.24
N GLY A 22 -5.13 -9.71 -14.30
CA GLY A 22 -4.31 -8.51 -14.28
C GLY A 22 -2.82 -8.83 -14.21
N LEU A 23 -2.42 -9.79 -13.37
CA LEU A 23 -1.04 -10.28 -13.30
C LEU A 23 -0.58 -10.85 -14.65
N GLY A 24 -1.39 -11.68 -15.30
CA GLY A 24 -1.09 -12.21 -16.63
C GLY A 24 -0.89 -11.11 -17.67
N CYS A 25 -1.73 -10.09 -17.64
CA CYS A 25 -1.60 -8.92 -18.51
C CYS A 25 -0.31 -8.12 -18.24
N ILE A 26 0.05 -7.91 -16.97
CA ILE A 26 1.26 -7.17 -16.57
C ILE A 26 2.53 -7.94 -17.00
N ILE A 27 2.59 -9.25 -16.75
CA ILE A 27 3.72 -10.10 -17.18
C ILE A 27 3.87 -10.03 -18.70
N TYR A 28 2.75 -10.18 -19.43
CA TYR A 28 2.76 -10.06 -20.89
C TYR A 28 3.29 -8.70 -21.34
N GLU A 29 2.80 -7.60 -20.76
CA GLU A 29 3.19 -6.24 -21.15
C GLU A 29 4.65 -5.92 -20.83
N MET A 30 5.19 -6.44 -19.72
CA MET A 30 6.61 -6.31 -19.38
C MET A 30 7.53 -7.00 -20.39
N ILE A 31 7.13 -8.15 -20.94
CA ILE A 31 7.92 -8.91 -21.93
C ILE A 31 7.73 -8.34 -23.35
N GLU A 32 6.48 -8.13 -23.76
CA GLU A 32 6.16 -7.75 -25.14
C GLU A 32 6.34 -6.24 -25.38
N GLY A 33 6.14 -5.40 -24.35
CA GLY A 33 6.14 -3.94 -24.41
C GLY A 33 4.82 -3.33 -24.93
N LYS A 34 3.76 -4.13 -24.99
CA LYS A 34 2.38 -3.75 -25.33
C LYS A 34 1.42 -4.72 -24.64
N GLY A 35 0.17 -4.33 -24.46
CA GLY A 35 -0.84 -5.21 -23.88
C GLY A 35 -1.26 -6.36 -24.83
N PRO A 36 -1.81 -7.46 -24.28
CA PRO A 36 -2.16 -8.65 -25.06
C PRO A 36 -3.29 -8.42 -26.07
N PHE A 37 -4.25 -7.54 -25.76
CA PHE A 37 -5.42 -7.26 -26.61
C PHE A 37 -5.44 -5.86 -27.23
N ARG A 38 -4.38 -5.07 -27.00
CA ARG A 38 -4.27 -3.69 -27.50
C ARG A 38 -2.84 -3.33 -27.86
N ALA A 39 -2.63 -2.92 -29.10
CA ALA A 39 -1.32 -2.48 -29.57
C ALA A 39 -0.94 -1.09 -29.03
N ARG A 40 0.37 -0.81 -29.02
CA ARG A 40 0.90 0.48 -28.56
C ARG A 40 0.39 1.62 -29.44
N LYS A 41 -0.17 2.67 -28.82
CA LYS A 41 -0.80 3.83 -29.49
C LYS A 41 -2.01 3.48 -30.37
N GLU A 42 -2.59 2.29 -30.23
CA GLU A 42 -3.80 1.90 -30.97
C GLU A 42 -5.02 2.69 -30.47
N LYS A 43 -5.68 3.40 -31.40
CA LYS A 43 -6.94 4.10 -31.15
C LYS A 43 -8.10 3.20 -31.57
N VAL A 44 -8.50 2.30 -30.67
CA VAL A 44 -9.68 1.45 -30.81
C VAL A 44 -10.75 1.83 -29.80
N ARG A 45 -12.01 1.59 -30.16
CA ARG A 45 -13.13 1.77 -29.23
C ARG A 45 -13.05 0.71 -28.12
N ARG A 46 -13.60 1.03 -26.94
CA ARG A 46 -13.59 0.13 -25.78
C ARG A 46 -14.26 -1.21 -26.11
N GLU A 47 -15.36 -1.16 -26.85
CA GLU A 47 -16.17 -2.34 -27.18
C GLU A 47 -15.38 -3.37 -28.01
N GLU A 48 -14.47 -2.92 -28.87
CA GLU A 48 -13.60 -3.82 -29.63
C GLU A 48 -12.54 -4.46 -28.73
N VAL A 49 -11.97 -3.72 -27.78
CA VAL A 49 -11.03 -4.30 -26.80
C VAL A 49 -11.76 -5.34 -25.94
N ASP A 50 -12.97 -5.03 -25.50
CA ASP A 50 -13.81 -5.93 -24.72
C ASP A 50 -14.17 -7.21 -25.51
N ARG A 51 -14.43 -7.08 -26.82
CA ARG A 51 -14.62 -8.23 -27.72
C ARG A 51 -13.37 -9.10 -27.79
N ARG A 52 -12.20 -8.50 -28.05
CA ARG A 52 -10.91 -9.21 -28.10
C ARG A 52 -10.59 -9.92 -26.78
N VAL A 53 -10.86 -9.27 -25.66
CA VAL A 53 -10.71 -9.87 -24.32
C VAL A 53 -11.58 -11.11 -24.16
N LYS A 54 -12.82 -11.12 -24.68
CA LYS A 54 -13.74 -12.26 -24.56
C LYS A 54 -13.44 -13.40 -25.54
N GLU A 55 -13.02 -13.07 -26.76
CA GLU A 55 -13.03 -14.01 -27.89
C GLU A 55 -11.63 -14.35 -28.41
N ASP A 56 -10.72 -13.40 -28.42
CA ASP A 56 -9.43 -13.56 -29.07
C ASP A 56 -8.40 -14.17 -28.11
N ARG A 57 -7.52 -15.01 -28.65
CA ARG A 57 -6.32 -15.47 -27.92
C ARG A 57 -5.19 -14.47 -28.11
N GLU A 58 -4.40 -14.30 -27.07
CA GLU A 58 -3.20 -13.49 -27.10
C GLU A 58 -2.12 -14.10 -28.02
N VAL A 59 -1.31 -13.24 -28.62
CA VAL A 59 -0.27 -13.62 -29.58
C VAL A 59 1.10 -13.36 -28.96
N TYR A 60 2.01 -14.32 -29.03
CA TYR A 60 3.34 -14.23 -28.43
C TYR A 60 4.40 -14.03 -29.51
N SER A 61 5.25 -13.01 -29.37
CA SER A 61 6.39 -12.78 -30.27
C SER A 61 7.62 -13.58 -29.85
N SER A 62 8.70 -13.48 -30.63
CA SER A 62 10.00 -14.09 -30.31
C SER A 62 10.64 -13.54 -29.02
N LYS A 63 10.10 -12.48 -28.41
CA LYS A 63 10.52 -11.98 -27.09
C LYS A 63 10.18 -12.96 -25.97
N PHE A 64 9.18 -13.82 -26.16
CA PHE A 64 8.89 -14.95 -25.28
C PHE A 64 9.85 -16.11 -25.58
N SER A 65 11.15 -15.87 -25.42
CA SER A 65 12.21 -16.83 -25.75
C SER A 65 12.26 -18.01 -24.78
N ASN A 66 11.82 -17.82 -23.53
CA ASN A 66 11.62 -18.89 -22.56
C ASN A 66 10.19 -19.44 -22.65
N PRO A 67 9.99 -20.74 -22.92
CA PRO A 67 8.66 -21.36 -22.94
C PRO A 67 7.85 -21.14 -21.65
N ASP A 68 8.52 -21.10 -20.49
CA ASP A 68 7.88 -20.88 -19.19
C ASP A 68 7.17 -19.52 -19.12
N CYS A 69 7.65 -18.51 -19.87
CA CYS A 69 7.02 -17.18 -19.93
C CYS A 69 5.71 -17.19 -20.73
N CYS A 70 5.66 -17.97 -21.81
CA CYS A 70 4.45 -18.12 -22.61
C CYS A 70 3.40 -18.90 -21.82
N ASP A 71 3.82 -20.00 -21.20
CA ASP A 71 2.97 -20.89 -20.40
C ASP A 71 2.29 -20.16 -19.23
N ILE A 72 3.04 -19.39 -18.43
CA ILE A 72 2.44 -18.66 -17.31
C ILE A 72 1.38 -17.64 -17.77
N CYS A 73 1.65 -16.93 -18.87
CA CYS A 73 0.68 -15.99 -19.44
C CYS A 73 -0.56 -16.72 -19.94
N GLN A 74 -0.43 -17.85 -20.64
CA GLN A 74 -1.57 -18.63 -21.12
C GLN A 74 -2.43 -19.16 -19.97
N GLN A 75 -1.81 -19.59 -18.86
CA GLN A 75 -2.56 -20.09 -17.70
C GLN A 75 -3.22 -18.97 -16.88
N LEU A 76 -2.60 -17.78 -16.78
CA LEU A 76 -3.19 -16.60 -16.13
C LEU A 76 -4.25 -15.90 -17.00
N LEU A 77 -4.12 -15.95 -18.33
CA LEU A 77 -5.03 -15.34 -19.30
C LEU A 77 -6.10 -16.31 -19.82
N GLN A 78 -6.37 -17.38 -19.07
CA GLN A 78 -7.54 -18.23 -19.32
C GLN A 78 -8.83 -17.41 -19.20
N LYS A 79 -9.68 -17.49 -20.22
CA LYS A 79 -10.93 -16.74 -20.27
C LYS A 79 -11.93 -17.24 -19.24
N ASP A 80 -11.97 -18.55 -19.03
CA ASP A 80 -12.73 -19.18 -17.96
C ASP A 80 -11.94 -19.05 -16.64
N PRO A 81 -12.49 -18.36 -15.62
CA PRO A 81 -11.82 -18.21 -14.34
C PRO A 81 -11.62 -19.53 -13.60
N THR A 82 -12.42 -20.58 -13.85
CA THR A 82 -12.28 -21.87 -13.17
C THR A 82 -11.00 -22.63 -13.57
N GLY A 83 -10.54 -22.42 -14.81
CA GLY A 83 -9.28 -22.97 -15.32
C GLY A 83 -8.09 -22.03 -15.17
N ARG A 84 -8.29 -20.82 -14.61
CA ARG A 84 -7.25 -19.79 -14.51
C ARG A 84 -6.30 -20.08 -13.35
N LEU A 85 -5.00 -19.98 -13.61
CA LEU A 85 -3.98 -20.16 -12.57
C LEU A 85 -4.20 -19.16 -11.43
N GLY A 86 -4.10 -19.66 -10.19
CA GLY A 86 -4.39 -18.87 -8.98
C GLY A 86 -5.85 -18.89 -8.53
N CYS A 87 -6.78 -19.39 -9.33
CA CYS A 87 -8.21 -19.47 -8.96
C CYS A 87 -8.63 -20.80 -8.33
N SER A 88 -7.76 -21.80 -8.32
CA SER A 88 -7.94 -23.06 -7.58
C SER A 88 -7.78 -22.87 -6.07
N GLU A 89 -8.09 -23.90 -5.27
CA GLU A 89 -7.88 -23.92 -3.81
C GLU A 89 -6.42 -23.62 -3.40
N SER A 90 -5.45 -23.95 -4.27
CA SER A 90 -4.03 -23.66 -4.01
C SER A 90 -3.70 -22.16 -4.12
N GLY A 91 -4.57 -21.34 -4.71
CA GLY A 91 -4.45 -19.90 -4.78
C GLY A 91 -3.08 -19.44 -5.29
N ALA A 92 -2.50 -18.47 -4.57
CA ALA A 92 -1.16 -17.94 -4.87
C ALA A 92 -0.05 -19.00 -4.84
N ASN A 93 -0.20 -20.10 -4.10
CA ASN A 93 0.84 -21.15 -4.04
C ASN A 93 1.01 -21.84 -5.40
N ALA A 94 -0.08 -22.04 -6.15
CA ALA A 94 0.01 -22.59 -7.50
C ALA A 94 0.78 -21.65 -8.44
N VAL A 95 0.56 -20.34 -8.31
CA VAL A 95 1.26 -19.32 -9.10
C VAL A 95 2.75 -19.29 -8.72
N LYS A 96 3.08 -19.26 -7.43
CA LYS A 96 4.46 -19.29 -6.92
C LYS A 96 5.23 -20.55 -7.33
N ALA A 97 4.54 -21.69 -7.46
CA ALA A 97 5.13 -22.96 -7.88
C ALA A 97 5.38 -23.08 -9.39
N HIS A 98 4.91 -22.12 -10.19
CA HIS A 98 5.07 -22.17 -11.65
C HIS A 98 6.56 -22.10 -12.05
N PRO A 99 7.03 -22.88 -13.05
CA PRO A 99 8.43 -22.87 -13.51
C PRO A 99 9.00 -21.51 -13.88
N PHE A 100 8.16 -20.57 -14.31
CA PHE A 100 8.51 -19.15 -14.51
C PHE A 100 9.22 -18.53 -13.30
N PHE A 101 8.81 -18.89 -12.07
CA PHE A 101 9.39 -18.39 -10.83
C PHE A 101 10.41 -19.36 -10.19
N LYS A 102 10.91 -20.37 -10.92
CA LYS A 102 11.81 -21.40 -10.35
C LYS A 102 13.09 -20.86 -9.71
N THR A 103 13.55 -19.68 -10.12
CA THR A 103 14.75 -19.03 -9.58
C THR A 103 14.45 -18.09 -8.40
N ILE A 104 13.18 -17.89 -8.05
CA ILE A 104 12.76 -16.93 -7.02
C ILE A 104 12.55 -17.67 -5.69
N ASN A 105 13.28 -17.26 -4.66
CA ASN A 105 12.97 -17.66 -3.29
C ASN A 105 11.95 -16.69 -2.68
N PHE A 106 10.67 -17.05 -2.72
CA PHE A 106 9.59 -16.19 -2.24
C PHE A 106 9.71 -15.80 -0.76
N LYS A 107 10.25 -16.67 0.11
CA LYS A 107 10.43 -16.32 1.53
C LYS A 107 11.46 -15.21 1.71
N ARG A 108 12.56 -15.26 0.94
CA ARG A 108 13.61 -14.22 0.97
C ARG A 108 13.15 -12.93 0.31
N LEU A 109 12.36 -13.05 -0.76
CA LEU A 109 11.73 -11.91 -1.43
C LEU A 109 10.76 -11.17 -0.49
N GLU A 110 9.87 -11.90 0.18
CA GLU A 110 8.90 -11.33 1.14
C GLU A 110 9.60 -10.67 2.35
N ALA A 111 10.77 -11.16 2.74
CA ALA A 111 11.60 -10.56 3.79
C ALA A 111 12.47 -9.39 3.30
N GLY A 112 12.42 -9.02 2.01
CA GLY A 112 13.20 -7.92 1.43
C GLY A 112 14.71 -8.18 1.36
N ILE A 113 15.14 -9.46 1.30
CA ILE A 113 16.56 -9.86 1.33
C ILE A 113 17.13 -10.02 -0.09
N GLU A 114 16.28 -10.24 -1.10
CA GLU A 114 16.72 -10.36 -2.49
C GLU A 114 16.94 -8.98 -3.12
N ASP A 115 18.11 -8.77 -3.71
CA ASP A 115 18.41 -7.53 -4.41
C ASP A 115 17.59 -7.41 -5.71
N PRO A 116 16.98 -6.25 -5.99
CA PRO A 116 16.26 -6.05 -7.24
C PRO A 116 17.24 -6.02 -8.42
N PRO A 117 16.89 -6.58 -9.59
CA PRO A 117 17.78 -6.63 -10.76
C PRO A 117 18.03 -5.24 -11.40
N PHE A 118 17.23 -4.24 -11.03
CA PHE A 118 17.37 -2.86 -11.46
C PHE A 118 17.24 -1.93 -10.25
N VAL A 119 18.22 -1.04 -10.08
CA VAL A 119 18.22 0.01 -9.07
C VAL A 119 18.08 1.35 -9.78
N PRO A 120 17.00 2.12 -9.56
CA PRO A 120 16.81 3.44 -10.17
C PRO A 120 17.91 4.44 -9.78
N ASP A 121 18.28 5.34 -10.69
CA ASP A 121 19.21 6.44 -10.39
C ASP A 121 18.52 7.46 -9.48
N ARG A 122 19.14 7.72 -8.33
CA ARG A 122 18.66 8.68 -7.33
C ARG A 122 18.59 10.12 -7.85
N ARG A 123 19.31 10.43 -8.94
CA ARG A 123 19.31 11.77 -9.57
C ARG A 123 18.27 11.89 -10.68
N ALA A 124 17.64 10.80 -11.09
CA ALA A 124 16.63 10.80 -12.15
C ALA A 124 15.22 10.92 -11.58
N VAL A 125 14.36 11.65 -12.30
CA VAL A 125 12.93 11.75 -11.99
C VAL A 125 12.17 10.85 -12.97
N TYR A 126 11.50 9.82 -12.46
CA TYR A 126 10.79 8.82 -13.26
C TYR A 126 9.31 9.18 -13.47
N CYS A 127 9.04 10.39 -13.97
CA CYS A 127 7.70 10.83 -14.36
C CYS A 127 7.73 11.65 -15.66
N LYS A 128 6.55 11.96 -16.20
CA LYS A 128 6.45 12.92 -17.32
C LYS A 128 6.71 14.34 -16.82
N ASP A 129 7.16 15.21 -17.70
CA ASP A 129 7.27 16.63 -17.40
C ASP A 129 5.90 17.21 -17.02
N VAL A 130 5.87 18.17 -16.11
CA VAL A 130 4.64 18.86 -15.69
C VAL A 130 3.92 19.47 -16.90
N LEU A 131 4.66 19.95 -17.90
CA LEU A 131 4.10 20.51 -19.12
C LEU A 131 3.41 19.46 -20.02
N ASP A 132 3.76 18.18 -19.87
CA ASP A 132 3.15 17.06 -20.60
C ASP A 132 1.96 16.43 -19.87
N ILE A 133 1.63 16.93 -18.67
CA ILE A 133 0.48 16.47 -17.88
C ILE A 133 -0.75 17.27 -18.32
N GLU A 134 -1.73 16.58 -18.90
CA GLU A 134 -2.99 17.18 -19.31
C GLU A 134 -3.72 17.79 -18.09
N GLN A 135 -4.04 19.08 -18.19
CA GLN A 135 -4.86 19.75 -17.19
C GLN A 135 -6.33 19.57 -17.52
N PHE A 136 -7.10 19.02 -16.58
CA PHE A 136 -8.55 19.03 -16.68
C PHE A 136 -9.08 20.42 -16.33
N SER A 137 -10.01 20.92 -17.13
CA SER A 137 -10.72 22.17 -16.84
C SER A 137 -11.46 22.08 -15.51
N THR A 138 -11.33 23.11 -14.67
CA THR A 138 -12.12 23.22 -13.44
C THR A 138 -13.60 23.25 -13.80
N VAL A 139 -14.37 22.29 -13.27
CA VAL A 139 -15.82 22.27 -13.42
C VAL A 139 -16.41 23.36 -12.53
N LYS A 140 -17.11 24.33 -13.14
CA LYS A 140 -17.81 25.39 -12.40
C LYS A 140 -19.21 24.93 -11.99
N GLY A 141 -19.73 25.48 -10.89
CA GLY A 141 -21.11 25.22 -10.45
C GLY A 141 -21.28 24.02 -9.51
N VAL A 142 -20.18 23.40 -9.07
CA VAL A 142 -20.19 22.45 -7.95
C VAL A 142 -20.15 23.26 -6.66
N ASN A 143 -21.21 23.18 -5.86
CA ASN A 143 -21.28 23.79 -4.54
C ASN A 143 -21.26 22.69 -3.49
N LEU A 144 -20.42 22.86 -2.48
CA LEU A 144 -20.41 21.96 -1.33
C LEU A 144 -21.63 22.24 -0.45
N ASP A 145 -22.18 21.17 0.12
CA ASP A 145 -23.29 21.23 1.06
C ASP A 145 -22.94 20.49 2.37
N PRO A 146 -23.77 20.61 3.43
CA PRO A 146 -23.47 20.00 4.72
C PRO A 146 -23.40 18.46 4.73
N THR A 147 -23.81 17.78 3.67
CA THR A 147 -23.61 16.34 3.52
C THR A 147 -22.17 15.99 3.19
N ASP A 148 -21.44 16.88 2.52
CA ASP A 148 -20.02 16.73 2.22
C ASP A 148 -19.17 16.77 3.51
N ASP A 149 -19.53 17.61 4.48
CA ASP A 149 -18.84 17.70 5.78
C ASP A 149 -18.80 16.35 6.50
N LYS A 150 -19.89 15.59 6.41
CA LYS A 150 -19.96 14.25 7.00
C LYS A 150 -18.98 13.29 6.34
N PHE A 151 -18.74 13.43 5.04
CA PHE A 151 -17.74 12.65 4.32
C PHE A 151 -16.33 13.08 4.72
N TYR A 152 -16.05 14.40 4.77
CA TYR A 152 -14.73 14.90 5.14
C TYR A 152 -14.30 14.48 6.54
N VAL A 153 -15.22 14.51 7.52
CA VAL A 153 -14.94 14.03 8.89
C VAL A 153 -14.64 12.53 8.90
N LYS A 154 -15.32 11.73 8.07
CA LYS A 154 -15.04 10.29 7.98
C LYS A 154 -13.74 9.99 7.26
N PHE A 155 -13.39 10.78 6.25
CA PHE A 155 -12.17 10.61 5.46
C PHE A 155 -10.92 11.01 6.24
N ASN A 156 -10.99 12.11 7.00
CA ASN A 156 -9.85 12.65 7.72
C ASN A 156 -9.61 11.94 9.07
N THR A 157 -9.04 10.75 9.01
CA THR A 157 -8.74 9.94 10.19
C THR A 157 -7.43 10.31 10.90
N GLY A 158 -6.66 11.27 10.37
CA GLY A 158 -5.33 11.61 10.87
C GLY A 158 -4.28 10.53 10.58
N SER A 159 -3.34 10.34 11.49
CA SER A 159 -2.21 9.40 11.34
C SER A 159 -2.66 7.93 11.37
N VAL A 160 -2.12 7.11 10.48
CA VAL A 160 -2.30 5.65 10.51
C VAL A 160 -1.26 5.04 11.44
N SER A 161 -1.72 4.40 12.52
CA SER A 161 -0.88 4.04 13.68
C SER A 161 0.40 3.27 13.33
N TYR A 162 0.31 2.20 12.53
CA TYR A 162 1.48 1.38 12.20
C TYR A 162 2.52 2.16 11.38
N ALA A 163 2.09 2.86 10.33
CA ALA A 163 2.99 3.64 9.47
C ALA A 163 3.65 4.80 10.26
N TRP A 164 2.89 5.47 11.11
CA TRP A 164 3.41 6.56 11.93
C TRP A 164 4.42 6.08 12.99
N GLN A 165 4.15 4.94 13.64
CA GLN A 165 5.12 4.34 14.58
C GLN A 165 6.40 3.91 13.86
N GLN A 166 6.27 3.34 12.66
CA GLN A 166 7.41 2.96 11.84
C GLN A 166 8.25 4.19 11.46
N GLU A 167 7.61 5.29 11.07
CA GLU A 167 8.29 6.57 10.83
C GLU A 167 9.05 7.06 12.07
N MET A 168 8.43 7.04 13.26
CA MET A 168 9.09 7.42 14.52
C MET A 168 10.31 6.56 14.83
N ILE A 169 10.30 5.27 14.47
CA ILE A 169 11.44 4.37 14.65
C ILE A 169 12.53 4.66 13.60
N GLU A 170 12.16 4.74 12.32
CA GLU A 170 13.09 4.91 11.20
C GLU A 170 13.79 6.28 11.19
N THR A 171 13.12 7.31 11.70
CA THR A 171 13.68 8.66 11.89
C THR A 171 14.45 8.81 13.21
N GLU A 172 14.61 7.73 13.97
CA GLU A 172 15.24 7.67 15.31
C GLU A 172 14.54 8.52 16.40
N CYS A 173 13.44 9.20 16.10
CA CYS A 173 12.67 9.99 17.07
C CYS A 173 12.25 9.17 18.29
N PHE A 174 11.80 7.92 18.09
CA PHE A 174 11.42 7.04 19.21
C PHE A 174 12.61 6.79 20.14
N LYS A 175 13.79 6.53 19.59
CA LYS A 175 15.00 6.25 20.39
C LYS A 175 15.46 7.48 21.18
N GLU A 176 15.33 8.67 20.59
CA GLU A 176 15.72 9.92 21.24
C GLU A 176 14.72 10.37 22.32
N LEU A 177 13.42 10.16 22.09
CA LEU A 177 12.35 10.65 22.97
C LEU A 177 11.90 9.63 24.02
N ASN A 178 12.01 8.33 23.74
CA ASN A 178 11.56 7.28 24.66
C ASN A 178 12.63 6.96 25.71
N THR A 179 12.86 7.92 26.61
CA THR A 179 13.85 7.84 27.68
C THR A 179 13.22 7.48 29.03
N PHE A 180 13.98 6.81 29.88
CA PHE A 180 13.60 6.53 31.27
C PHE A 180 14.23 7.55 32.23
N GLY A 181 13.68 7.65 33.45
CA GLY A 181 14.26 8.45 34.52
C GLY A 181 15.61 7.89 35.02
N PRO A 182 16.29 8.60 35.93
CA PRO A 182 17.50 8.10 36.57
C PRO A 182 17.27 6.69 37.13
N ASP A 183 18.26 5.80 36.97
CA ASP A 183 18.21 4.38 37.39
C ASP A 183 17.18 3.49 36.66
N GLY A 184 16.66 3.94 35.51
CA GLY A 184 15.67 3.18 34.72
C GLY A 184 14.25 3.24 35.28
N GLY A 185 13.99 4.17 36.20
CA GLY A 185 12.67 4.44 36.75
C GLY A 185 11.76 5.25 35.80
N PRO A 186 10.55 5.61 36.26
CA PRO A 186 9.63 6.47 35.51
C PRO A 186 10.29 7.81 35.16
N SER A 187 10.01 8.31 33.95
CA SER A 187 10.37 9.68 33.55
C SER A 187 9.41 10.69 34.19
N PRO A 188 9.78 11.99 34.26
CA PRO A 188 8.95 13.01 34.90
C PRO A 188 7.53 13.18 34.33
N ASP A 189 7.31 12.82 33.06
CA ASP A 189 5.99 12.82 32.41
C ASP A 189 5.09 11.63 32.84
N LEU A 190 5.69 10.61 33.47
CA LEU A 190 5.00 9.45 34.05
C LEU A 190 4.86 9.55 35.58
N GLU A 191 5.46 10.56 36.21
CA GLU A 191 5.27 10.83 37.64
C GLU A 191 3.90 11.47 37.87
N ASP A 192 3.18 11.03 38.91
CA ASP A 192 1.94 11.70 39.32
C ASP A 192 2.25 13.17 39.65
N PRO A 193 1.44 14.13 39.16
CA PRO A 193 1.65 15.52 39.52
C PRO A 193 1.61 15.65 41.04
N PRO A 194 2.55 16.40 41.66
CA PRO A 194 2.57 16.54 43.10
C PRO A 194 1.20 17.07 43.56
N PRO A 195 0.66 16.58 44.70
CA PRO A 195 -0.58 17.13 45.24
C PRO A 195 -0.41 18.64 45.36
N PRO A 196 -1.44 19.44 45.02
CA PRO A 196 -1.34 20.89 45.06
C PRO A 196 -0.77 21.29 46.41
N GLU A 197 0.33 22.05 46.41
CA GLU A 197 0.92 22.57 47.64
C GLU A 197 -0.22 23.18 48.44
N ASN A 198 -0.54 22.54 49.57
CA ASN A 198 -1.40 23.14 50.56
C ASN A 198 -0.57 24.31 51.10
N ARG A 199 -0.62 25.45 50.42
CA ARG A 199 -0.12 26.72 50.93
C ARG A 199 -1.04 27.02 52.11
N GLY A 200 -0.72 26.38 53.23
CA GLY A 200 -1.44 26.55 54.48
C GLY A 200 -1.68 28.03 54.64
N GLY A 201 -2.96 28.40 54.73
CA GLY A 201 -3.37 29.79 54.75
C GLY A 201 -2.60 30.54 55.83
N LEU A 202 -2.57 31.87 55.74
CA LEU A 202 -1.88 32.74 56.71
C LEU A 202 -2.15 32.32 58.18
N LEU A 203 -3.36 31.83 58.46
CA LEU A 203 -3.78 31.31 59.77
C LEU A 203 -3.02 30.04 60.21
N GLU A 204 -2.75 29.11 59.30
CA GLU A 204 -2.01 27.87 59.62
C GLU A 204 -0.53 28.15 59.92
N ARG A 205 0.04 29.19 59.29
CA ARG A 205 1.37 29.73 59.64
C ARG A 205 1.37 30.52 60.95
N LEU A 206 0.27 31.20 61.30
CA LEU A 206 0.16 32.01 62.52
C LEU A 206 -0.12 31.17 63.78
N PHE A 207 -0.80 30.03 63.66
CA PHE A 207 -1.21 29.21 64.82
C PHE A 207 -0.35 27.95 65.06
N ARG A 208 0.69 27.72 64.25
CA ARG A 208 1.67 26.65 64.52
C ARG A 208 2.58 27.07 65.69
N ARG A 209 2.15 26.79 66.92
CA ARG A 209 2.97 26.99 68.13
C ARG A 209 4.31 26.23 67.99
N PRO A 210 5.46 26.85 68.28
CA PRO A 210 6.70 26.11 68.44
C PRO A 210 6.58 25.20 69.67
N ARG A 211 6.76 23.89 69.48
CA ARG A 211 7.13 23.01 70.59
C ARG A 211 8.55 23.43 71.00
N ASN A 212 8.68 24.20 72.09
CA ASN A 212 9.95 24.33 72.79
C ASN A 212 10.35 22.94 73.27
N SER A 213 11.42 22.41 72.68
CA SER A 213 12.29 21.44 73.33
C SER A 213 13.14 22.20 74.34
N GLU A 214 12.70 22.25 75.60
CA GLU A 214 13.61 22.47 76.73
C GLU A 214 14.23 21.12 77.10
N GLY A 215 15.56 21.08 77.14
CA GLY A 215 16.33 19.87 77.41
C GLY A 215 16.53 19.60 78.89
N HIS A 216 16.79 18.34 79.21
CA HIS A 216 17.95 17.81 79.95
C HIS A 216 18.11 16.34 79.55
#